data_AF-A0A2T1F3R5-F1
#
_entry.id   AF-A0A2T1F3R5-F1
#
_cell.length_a   1.000
_cell.length_b   1.000
_cell.length_c   1.000
_cell.angle_alpha   90.00
_cell.angle_beta   90.00
_cell.angle_gamma   90.00
#
_symmetry.space_group_name_H-M   'P 1'
#
loop_
_entity.id
_entity.type
_entity.pdbx_description
1 polymer ?
#
loop_
_entity_poly.entity_id
_entity_poly.type
_entity_poly.pdbx_seq_one_letter_code
_entity_poly.pdbx_strand_id
1 'polypeptide(L)'
;MLRKLTVYLMAVILLVTTTACGSPTAQAPTNPAANQEINRVRTSPKNNLSQGEYPVQQATYDDGDGEYSLMLLNTPPGTTPVYRSTDLQMARLTAEEISGGKKSYLKIDNNNASLHLTEDFKIEYVHNVTETVNNPQTGQPQTVVVRQQSGFWAPFAGAIAGQAIGSLLFTPRYYMPPMYQPGIMNGYGG
;
A
#
# COMPACT_ATOMS: atom_id res chain seq x y z
N MET A 1 14.56 -33.97 -52.15
CA MET A 1 13.42 -33.02 -52.14
C MET A 1 12.33 -33.37 -51.12
N LEU A 2 12.12 -34.65 -50.75
CA LEU A 2 11.01 -35.10 -49.88
C LEU A 2 11.10 -34.69 -48.40
N ARG A 3 12.31 -34.47 -47.86
CA ARG A 3 12.52 -34.04 -46.45
C ARG A 3 12.12 -32.60 -46.14
N LYS A 4 12.13 -31.70 -47.13
CA LYS A 4 11.76 -30.29 -46.93
C LYS A 4 10.23 -30.09 -46.94
N LEU A 5 9.51 -30.97 -47.64
CA LEU A 5 8.04 -30.92 -47.73
C LEU A 5 7.37 -31.36 -46.42
N THR A 6 7.98 -32.30 -45.69
CA THR A 6 7.48 -32.77 -44.39
C THR A 6 7.55 -31.69 -43.31
N VAL A 7 8.59 -30.84 -43.34
CA VAL A 7 8.77 -29.74 -42.38
C VAL A 7 7.72 -28.64 -42.61
N TYR A 8 7.42 -28.31 -43.87
CA TYR A 8 6.35 -27.37 -44.20
C TYR A 8 4.96 -27.91 -43.82
N LEU A 9 4.72 -29.22 -44.04
CA LEU A 9 3.46 -29.84 -43.66
C LEU A 9 3.23 -29.82 -42.13
N MET A 10 4.27 -30.06 -41.32
CA MET A 10 4.15 -29.97 -39.86
C MET A 10 3.91 -28.53 -39.37
N ALA A 11 4.54 -27.53 -39.97
CA ALA A 11 4.32 -26.13 -39.59
C ALA A 11 2.89 -25.67 -39.88
N VAL A 12 2.31 -26.09 -41.02
CA VAL A 12 0.96 -25.70 -41.42
C VAL A 12 -0.12 -26.33 -40.53
N ILE A 13 0.07 -27.56 -40.05
CA ILE A 13 -0.89 -28.21 -39.14
C ILE A 13 -0.90 -27.53 -37.76
N LEU A 14 0.26 -27.02 -37.30
CA LEU A 14 0.35 -26.34 -36.00
C LEU A 14 -0.39 -24.99 -35.98
N LEU A 15 -0.46 -24.29 -37.11
CA LEU A 15 -1.09 -22.97 -37.25
C LEU A 15 -2.63 -22.99 -37.34
N VAL A 16 -3.27 -24.16 -37.48
CA VAL A 16 -4.72 -24.28 -37.72
C VAL A 16 -5.50 -24.74 -36.47
N THR A 17 -4.84 -24.94 -35.32
CA THR A 17 -5.52 -25.44 -34.10
C THR A 17 -5.92 -24.38 -33.07
N THR A 18 -5.77 -23.08 -33.35
CA THR A 18 -6.06 -22.02 -32.36
C THR A 18 -7.23 -21.14 -32.74
N THR A 19 -8.44 -21.68 -32.89
CA THR A 19 -9.69 -20.90 -32.80
C THR A 19 -10.89 -21.76 -32.35
N ALA A 20 -10.90 -22.18 -31.09
CA ALA A 20 -12.12 -22.66 -30.44
C ALA A 20 -12.05 -22.52 -28.90
N CYS A 21 -12.15 -21.30 -28.41
CA CYS A 21 -12.65 -21.00 -27.06
C CYS A 21 -13.36 -19.65 -27.12
N GLY A 22 -14.61 -19.67 -27.62
CA GLY A 22 -15.54 -18.58 -27.43
C GLY A 22 -16.06 -18.64 -26.00
N SER A 23 -15.59 -17.73 -25.15
CA SER A 23 -16.15 -17.53 -23.82
C SER A 23 -17.56 -16.95 -23.95
N PRO A 24 -18.58 -17.49 -23.25
CA PRO A 24 -19.88 -16.82 -23.19
C PRO A 24 -19.70 -15.51 -22.42
N THR A 25 -20.14 -14.41 -23.01
CA THR A 25 -20.29 -13.12 -22.33
C THR A 25 -21.29 -13.29 -21.20
N ALA A 26 -20.80 -13.21 -19.97
CA ALA A 26 -21.67 -13.05 -18.81
C ALA A 26 -22.39 -11.70 -18.94
N GLN A 27 -23.70 -11.76 -19.22
CA GLN A 27 -24.58 -10.61 -19.07
C GLN A 27 -24.51 -10.13 -17.62
N ALA A 28 -24.14 -8.87 -17.44
CA ALA A 28 -24.23 -8.19 -16.15
C ALA A 28 -25.69 -8.23 -15.67
N PRO A 29 -25.96 -8.65 -14.43
CA PRO A 29 -27.28 -8.48 -13.85
C PRO A 29 -27.56 -6.97 -13.71
N THR A 30 -28.60 -6.50 -14.38
CA THR A 30 -29.20 -5.19 -14.16
C THR A 30 -30.23 -5.25 -13.02
N ASN A 31 -30.16 -4.22 -12.17
CA ASN A 31 -31.09 -3.76 -11.12
C ASN A 31 -30.87 -4.25 -9.67
N PRO A 32 -31.23 -3.46 -8.63
CA PRO A 32 -31.68 -2.05 -8.59
C PRO A 32 -30.84 -1.16 -7.65
N ALA A 33 -31.02 0.15 -7.74
CA ALA A 33 -30.63 1.09 -6.69
C ALA A 33 -31.37 0.76 -5.38
N ALA A 34 -30.64 0.45 -4.30
CA ALA A 34 -30.95 0.73 -2.88
C ALA A 34 -30.10 -0.14 -1.94
N ASN A 35 -29.02 0.45 -1.40
CA ASN A 35 -28.51 0.31 -0.02
C ASN A 35 -27.02 0.69 0.02
N GLN A 36 -26.75 1.99 -0.16
CA GLN A 36 -25.48 2.60 0.19
C GLN A 36 -25.48 3.01 1.66
N GLU A 37 -25.54 2.06 2.59
CA GLU A 37 -25.33 2.34 4.01
C GLU A 37 -24.78 1.08 4.69
N ILE A 38 -23.52 0.67 4.41
CA ILE A 38 -22.49 0.22 5.39
C ILE A 38 -21.14 0.15 4.64
N ASN A 39 -20.72 1.24 4.02
CA ASN A 39 -19.30 1.50 3.86
C ASN A 39 -19.12 2.87 4.47
N ARG A 40 -18.67 2.93 5.73
CA ARG A 40 -18.10 4.18 6.22
C ARG A 40 -16.87 4.41 5.37
N VAL A 41 -17.05 5.08 4.22
CA VAL A 41 -15.98 5.84 3.59
C VAL A 41 -15.53 6.76 4.71
N ARG A 42 -14.46 6.37 5.39
CA ARG A 42 -13.80 7.23 6.36
C ARG A 42 -13.44 8.44 5.54
N THR A 43 -14.14 9.56 5.73
CA THR A 43 -13.76 10.80 5.07
C THR A 43 -12.34 11.06 5.53
N SER A 44 -11.37 10.84 4.65
CA SER A 44 -9.97 11.11 4.96
C SER A 44 -9.94 12.55 5.48
N PRO A 45 -9.42 12.79 6.70
CA PRO A 45 -9.38 14.12 7.25
C PRO A 45 -8.66 14.99 6.24
N LYS A 46 -9.18 16.18 5.98
CA LYS A 46 -8.47 17.11 5.13
C LYS A 46 -7.13 17.42 5.81
N ASN A 47 -6.02 17.02 5.19
CA ASN A 47 -4.68 17.31 5.68
C ASN A 47 -4.41 18.81 5.55
N ASN A 48 -4.87 19.59 6.54
CA ASN A 48 -4.71 21.03 6.58
C ASN A 48 -3.45 21.41 7.36
N LEU A 49 -2.30 20.82 6.99
CA LEU A 49 -1.02 21.15 7.60
C LEU A 49 -0.29 22.16 6.72
N SER A 50 0.28 23.19 7.34
CA SER A 50 1.17 24.12 6.65
C SER A 50 2.47 23.41 6.23
N GLN A 51 3.21 24.04 5.31
CA GLN A 51 4.58 23.63 5.02
C GLN A 51 5.44 23.65 6.29
N GLY A 52 6.27 22.62 6.46
CA GLY A 52 7.10 22.47 7.65
C GLY A 52 7.53 21.02 7.91
N GLU A 53 8.26 20.84 9.00
CA GLU A 53 8.68 19.53 9.52
C GLU A 53 7.96 19.26 10.84
N TYR A 54 7.28 18.12 10.91
CA TYR A 54 6.46 17.72 12.04
C TYR A 54 7.01 16.42 12.61
N PRO A 55 7.50 16.39 13.86
CA PRO A 55 7.96 15.15 14.47
C PRO A 55 6.84 14.11 14.50
N VAL A 56 7.17 12.87 14.17
CA VAL A 56 6.21 11.77 14.12
C VAL A 56 6.33 10.95 15.39
N GLN A 57 5.20 10.75 16.07
CA GLN A 57 5.10 9.93 17.27
C GLN A 57 4.82 8.46 16.94
N GLN A 58 3.96 8.22 15.95
CA GLN A 58 3.52 6.89 15.53
C GLN A 58 3.10 6.94 14.06
N ALA A 59 3.29 5.84 13.35
CA ALA A 59 2.77 5.62 12.02
C ALA A 59 2.05 4.27 11.96
N THR A 60 0.91 4.25 11.28
CA THR A 60 0.11 3.05 11.04
C THR A 60 -0.19 2.96 9.55
N TYR A 61 -0.11 1.76 9.00
CA TYR A 61 -0.55 1.41 7.65
C TYR A 61 -1.75 0.47 7.76
N ASP A 62 -2.86 0.82 7.13
CA ASP A 62 -4.04 -0.01 7.01
C ASP A 62 -4.09 -0.65 5.62
N ASP A 63 -4.12 -1.98 5.55
CA ASP A 63 -4.10 -2.69 4.26
C ASP A 63 -5.47 -2.82 3.59
N GLY A 64 -6.55 -2.43 4.29
CA GLY A 64 -7.91 -2.50 3.77
C GLY A 64 -8.17 -1.40 2.74
N ASP A 65 -7.61 -0.21 2.97
CA ASP A 65 -7.69 0.95 2.07
C ASP A 65 -6.32 1.41 1.56
N GLY A 66 -5.22 0.86 2.08
CA GLY A 66 -3.85 1.26 1.74
C GLY A 66 -3.46 2.62 2.32
N GLU A 67 -4.18 3.11 3.34
CA GLU A 67 -3.97 4.44 3.93
C GLU A 67 -2.91 4.40 5.05
N TYR A 68 -1.97 5.34 4.98
CA TYR A 68 -1.09 5.66 6.09
C TYR A 68 -1.74 6.67 7.02
N SER A 69 -1.70 6.43 8.33
CA SER A 69 -2.07 7.38 9.37
C SER A 69 -0.84 7.72 10.22
N LEU A 70 -0.44 8.98 10.24
CA LEU A 70 0.71 9.48 11.00
C LEU A 70 0.24 10.35 12.15
N MET A 71 0.64 10.01 13.36
CA MET A 71 0.45 10.87 14.54
C MET A 71 1.61 11.84 14.65
N LEU A 72 1.32 13.12 14.52
CA LEU A 72 2.28 14.21 14.50
C LEU A 72 2.30 14.95 15.84
N LEU A 73 3.48 15.47 16.19
CA LEU A 73 3.68 16.35 17.32
C LEU A 73 3.85 17.80 16.84
N ASN A 74 3.56 18.75 17.73
CA ASN A 74 3.75 20.18 17.49
C ASN A 74 3.02 20.73 16.24
N THR A 75 1.86 20.17 15.90
CA THR A 75 1.03 20.71 14.82
C THR A 75 0.45 22.07 15.22
N PRO A 76 0.24 23.02 14.28
CA PRO A 76 -0.31 24.33 14.60
C PRO A 76 -1.71 24.24 15.25
N PRO A 77 -2.07 25.17 16.14
CA PRO A 77 -3.41 25.23 16.71
C PRO A 77 -4.49 25.27 15.62
N GLY A 78 -5.53 24.47 15.78
CA GLY A 78 -6.62 24.38 14.79
C GLY A 78 -6.36 23.41 13.63
N THR A 79 -5.22 22.71 13.61
CA THR A 79 -4.93 21.64 12.65
C THR A 79 -5.01 20.25 13.30
N THR A 80 -5.34 19.23 12.52
CA THR A 80 -5.45 17.84 13.01
C THR A 80 -4.05 17.27 13.25
N PRO A 81 -3.78 16.64 14.41
CA PRO A 81 -2.47 16.01 14.69
C PRO A 81 -2.28 14.68 13.95
N VAL A 82 -3.27 14.25 13.16
CA VAL A 82 -3.22 13.03 12.37
C VAL A 82 -3.19 13.40 10.90
N TYR A 83 -2.11 13.04 10.22
CA TYR A 83 -1.98 13.14 8.77
C TYR A 83 -2.32 11.80 8.13
N ARG A 84 -3.13 11.81 7.05
CA ARG A 84 -3.54 10.58 6.36
C ARG A 84 -3.25 10.62 4.87
N SER A 85 -2.66 9.58 4.30
CA SER A 85 -2.34 9.57 2.86
C SER A 85 -2.16 8.15 2.34
N THR A 86 -2.59 7.91 1.10
CA THR A 86 -2.26 6.69 0.34
C THR A 86 -0.93 6.81 -0.41
N ASP A 87 -0.44 8.04 -0.61
CA ASP A 87 0.72 8.35 -1.45
C ASP A 87 1.88 8.89 -0.60
N LEU A 88 2.27 8.12 0.41
CA LEU A 88 3.33 8.52 1.34
C LEU A 88 4.71 8.09 0.82
N GLN A 89 5.54 9.07 0.47
CA GLN A 89 6.96 8.84 0.21
C GLN A 89 7.72 8.75 1.53
N MET A 90 8.77 7.92 1.57
CA MET A 90 9.62 7.74 2.74
C MET A 90 11.09 7.88 2.36
N ALA A 91 11.88 8.36 3.31
CA ALA A 91 13.33 8.43 3.23
C ALA A 91 13.96 8.08 4.59
N ARG A 92 15.16 7.53 4.60
CA ARG A 92 15.94 7.30 5.80
C ARG A 92 16.65 8.60 6.20
N LEU A 93 16.74 8.87 7.49
CA LEU A 93 17.60 9.91 8.02
C LEU A 93 19.07 9.50 7.90
N THR A 94 19.95 10.47 7.63
CA THR A 94 21.40 10.18 7.59
C THR A 94 21.97 10.02 9.01
N ALA A 95 23.15 9.42 9.13
CA ALA A 95 23.81 9.27 10.43
C ALA A 95 24.16 10.64 11.05
N GLU A 96 24.50 11.61 10.21
CA GLU A 96 24.79 13.00 10.61
C GLU A 96 23.54 13.67 11.20
N GLU A 97 22.37 13.44 10.59
CA GLU A 97 21.11 13.97 11.10
C GLU A 97 20.70 13.34 12.44
N ILE A 98 20.86 12.02 12.56
CA ILE A 98 20.56 11.28 13.79
C ILE A 98 21.51 11.70 14.92
N SER A 99 22.80 11.83 14.65
CA SER A 99 23.79 12.30 15.63
C SER A 99 23.56 13.77 16.03
N GLY A 100 22.99 14.58 15.14
CA GLY A 100 22.46 15.91 15.43
C GLY A 100 21.17 15.93 16.26
N GLY A 101 20.63 14.76 16.63
CA GLY A 101 19.44 14.62 17.46
C GLY A 101 18.11 14.69 16.70
N LYS A 102 18.12 14.64 15.36
CA LYS A 102 16.87 14.56 14.60
C LYS A 102 16.18 13.23 14.84
N LYS A 103 14.87 13.29 15.08
CA LYS A 103 13.95 12.15 15.18
C LYS A 103 13.17 11.99 13.88
N SER A 104 12.43 10.89 13.72
CA SER A 104 11.52 10.73 12.59
C SER A 104 10.53 11.89 12.47
N TYR A 105 10.34 12.40 11.27
CA TYR A 105 9.46 13.54 10.99
C TYR A 105 8.76 13.41 9.65
N LEU A 106 7.59 14.05 9.55
CA LEU A 106 6.91 14.30 8.29
C LEU A 106 7.32 15.68 7.78
N LYS A 107 7.85 15.74 6.57
CA LYS A 107 8.13 17.00 5.86
C LYS A 107 7.04 17.26 4.83
N ILE A 108 6.45 18.44 4.90
CA ILE A 108 5.47 18.94 3.92
C ILE A 108 6.11 20.09 3.17
N ASP A 109 6.26 19.95 1.85
CA ASP A 109 6.85 20.95 0.97
C ASP A 109 6.06 21.02 -0.34
N ASN A 110 5.52 22.20 -0.68
CA ASN A 110 4.70 22.41 -1.88
C ASN A 110 3.59 21.36 -2.05
N ASN A 111 2.85 21.07 -0.97
CA ASN A 111 1.81 20.02 -0.89
C ASN A 111 2.32 18.58 -1.06
N ASN A 112 3.62 18.34 -1.21
CA ASN A 112 4.19 17.00 -1.20
C ASN A 112 4.60 16.61 0.23
N ALA A 113 4.22 15.40 0.62
CA ALA A 113 4.52 14.84 1.93
C ALA A 113 5.59 13.75 1.81
N SER A 114 6.64 13.87 2.62
CA SER A 114 7.69 12.86 2.72
C SER A 114 7.97 12.53 4.18
N LEU A 115 7.97 11.25 4.51
CA LEU A 115 8.21 10.73 5.84
C LEU A 115 9.70 10.35 5.98
N HIS A 116 10.41 11.07 6.83
CA HIS A 116 11.82 10.83 7.12
C HIS A 116 11.92 10.01 8.39
N LEU A 117 12.51 8.81 8.32
CA LEU A 117 12.52 7.86 9.42
C LEU A 117 13.93 7.53 9.87
N THR A 118 14.10 7.36 11.17
CA THR A 118 15.27 6.68 11.74
C THR A 118 15.23 5.18 11.40
N GLU A 119 16.38 4.52 11.51
CA GLU A 119 16.51 3.08 11.19
C GLU A 119 15.68 2.17 12.10
N ASP A 120 15.48 2.58 13.35
CA ASP A 120 14.73 1.84 14.37
C ASP A 120 13.22 2.08 14.31
N PHE A 121 12.77 3.05 13.51
CA PHE A 121 11.35 3.39 13.42
C PHE A 121 10.56 2.31 12.69
N LYS A 122 9.48 1.85 13.32
CA LYS A 122 8.58 0.83 12.79
C LYS A 122 7.21 1.44 12.54
N ILE A 123 6.59 1.02 11.45
CA ILE A 123 5.23 1.37 11.10
C ILE A 123 4.33 0.22 11.55
N GLU A 124 3.29 0.52 12.31
CA GLU A 124 2.27 -0.46 12.68
C GLU A 124 1.53 -0.92 11.42
N TYR A 125 1.33 -2.22 11.28
CA TYR A 125 0.58 -2.80 10.18
C TYR A 125 -0.77 -3.28 10.71
N VAL A 126 -1.84 -2.77 10.13
CA VAL A 126 -3.22 -3.20 10.40
C VAL A 126 -3.69 -4.04 9.21
N HIS A 127 -3.94 -5.32 9.48
CA HIS A 127 -4.49 -6.28 8.53
C HIS A 127 -5.99 -6.48 8.77
N ASN A 128 -6.81 -6.15 7.78
CA ASN A 128 -8.26 -6.35 7.82
C ASN A 128 -8.63 -7.65 7.13
N VAL A 129 -9.00 -8.66 7.92
CA VAL A 129 -9.49 -9.94 7.37
C VAL A 129 -10.95 -9.76 6.98
N THR A 130 -11.23 -9.97 5.70
CA THR A 130 -12.57 -9.87 5.14
C THR A 130 -13.15 -11.26 4.89
N GLU A 131 -14.44 -11.43 5.18
CA GLU A 131 -15.20 -12.63 4.86
C GLU A 131 -16.48 -12.25 4.11
N THR A 132 -16.91 -13.12 3.20
CA THR A 132 -18.19 -12.98 2.52
C THR A 132 -19.28 -13.60 3.38
N VAL A 133 -20.08 -12.75 4.03
CA VAL A 133 -21.20 -13.17 4.87
C VAL A 133 -22.51 -12.91 4.12
N ASN A 134 -23.46 -13.84 4.22
CA ASN A 134 -24.78 -13.62 3.64
C ASN A 134 -25.59 -12.67 4.52
N ASN A 135 -26.04 -11.54 3.97
CA ASN A 135 -26.80 -10.57 4.75
C ASN A 135 -28.16 -11.17 5.15
N PRO A 136 -28.50 -11.25 6.44
CA PRO A 136 -29.73 -11.89 6.90
C PRO A 136 -31.02 -11.14 6.51
N GLN A 137 -30.91 -9.85 6.14
CA GLN A 137 -32.03 -9.01 5.73
C GLN A 137 -32.28 -9.06 4.21
N THR A 138 -31.22 -9.17 3.40
CA THR A 138 -31.33 -9.12 1.93
C THR A 138 -31.03 -10.44 1.23
N GLY A 139 -30.46 -11.43 1.93
CA GLY A 139 -30.04 -12.72 1.36
C GLY A 139 -28.94 -12.60 0.32
N GLN A 140 -28.29 -11.43 0.23
CA GLN A 140 -27.19 -11.19 -0.71
C GLN A 140 -25.83 -11.32 0.00
N PRO A 141 -24.81 -11.87 -0.69
CA PRO A 141 -23.46 -11.92 -0.15
C PRO A 141 -22.86 -10.52 0.02
N GLN A 142 -22.26 -10.25 1.18
CA GLN A 142 -21.58 -9.01 1.52
C GLN A 142 -20.19 -9.30 2.08
N THR A 143 -19.19 -8.56 1.60
CA THR A 143 -17.83 -8.63 2.16
C THR A 143 -17.76 -7.74 3.39
N VAL A 144 -17.47 -8.33 4.55
CA VAL A 144 -17.37 -7.61 5.82
C VAL A 144 -16.03 -7.91 6.50
N VAL A 145 -15.49 -6.92 7.21
CA VAL A 145 -14.29 -7.13 8.03
C VAL A 145 -14.70 -7.88 9.29
N VAL A 146 -14.18 -9.10 9.46
CA VAL A 146 -14.54 -9.99 10.58
C VAL A 146 -13.52 -9.97 11.72
N ARG A 147 -12.26 -9.66 11.41
CA ARG A 147 -11.20 -9.52 12.41
C ARG A 147 -10.13 -8.56 11.90
N GLN A 148 -9.50 -7.88 12.84
CA GLN A 148 -8.34 -7.04 12.61
C GLN A 148 -7.13 -7.70 13.26
N GLN A 149 -6.02 -7.80 12.54
CA GLN A 149 -4.75 -8.25 13.10
C GLN A 149 -3.73 -7.11 13.04
N SER A 150 -2.91 -6.97 14.08
CA SER A 150 -1.83 -5.99 14.11
C SER A 150 -0.47 -6.66 13.94
N GLY A 151 0.49 -5.88 13.46
CA GLY A 151 1.89 -6.25 13.30
C GLY A 151 2.74 -4.99 13.16
N PHE A 152 4.02 -5.17 12.84
CA PHE A 152 4.92 -4.05 12.57
C PHE A 152 5.72 -4.34 11.31
N TRP A 153 6.03 -3.30 10.55
CA TRP A 153 6.97 -3.40 9.45
C TRP A 153 8.00 -2.26 9.48
N ALA A 154 9.20 -2.58 8.99
CA ALA A 154 10.32 -1.64 8.92
C ALA A 154 10.66 -1.33 7.45
N PRO A 155 10.45 -0.09 6.96
CA PRO A 155 10.60 0.25 5.54
C PRO A 155 12.00 -0.01 4.96
N PHE A 156 13.05 0.16 5.77
CA PHE A 156 14.45 0.10 5.32
C PHE A 156 15.21 -1.16 5.75
N ALA A 157 14.59 -2.05 6.54
CA ALA A 157 15.27 -3.25 7.04
C ALA A 157 15.70 -4.20 5.91
N GLY A 158 14.91 -4.30 4.84
CA GLY A 158 15.25 -5.08 3.65
C GLY A 158 16.36 -4.46 2.78
N ALA A 159 16.54 -3.13 2.85
CA ALA A 159 17.49 -2.42 2.01
C ALA A 159 18.95 -2.51 2.51
N ILE A 160 19.17 -2.94 3.75
CA ILE A 160 20.51 -3.22 4.31
C ILE A 160 21.05 -4.57 3.82
N ALA A 161 20.16 -5.49 3.42
CA ALA A 161 20.54 -6.84 2.98
C ALA A 161 20.98 -6.92 1.50
N GLY A 162 20.64 -5.92 0.69
CA GLY A 162 21.12 -5.76 -0.69
C GLY A 162 22.09 -4.59 -0.77
N GLN A 163 23.14 -4.67 -1.59
CA GLN A 163 24.16 -3.64 -1.78
C GLN A 163 23.62 -2.36 -2.47
N ALA A 164 22.48 -1.84 -2.04
CA ALA A 164 21.81 -0.68 -2.60
C ALA A 164 22.32 0.61 -1.94
N ILE A 165 23.39 1.14 -2.52
CA ILE A 165 23.72 2.57 -2.72
C ILE A 165 23.19 3.51 -1.62
N GLY A 166 24.09 3.91 -0.72
CA GLY A 166 23.79 4.78 0.41
C GLY A 166 22.99 6.03 0.07
N SER A 167 23.13 6.63 -1.12
CA SER A 167 22.37 7.84 -1.47
C SER A 167 20.89 7.62 -1.77
N LEU A 168 20.46 6.42 -2.21
CA LEU A 168 19.07 6.19 -2.62
C LEU A 168 18.13 6.14 -1.41
N LEU A 169 18.61 5.61 -0.28
CA LEU A 169 17.85 5.51 0.97
C LEU A 169 17.53 6.87 1.57
N PHE A 170 18.34 7.89 1.29
CA PHE A 170 18.17 9.24 1.83
C PHE A 170 17.30 10.14 0.94
N THR A 171 16.76 9.59 -0.16
CA THR A 171 15.84 10.31 -1.05
C THR A 171 14.41 9.82 -0.85
N PRO A 172 13.40 10.71 -0.80
CA PRO A 172 12.00 10.31 -0.69
C PRO A 172 11.55 9.43 -1.85
N ARG A 173 11.06 8.22 -1.54
CA ARG A 173 10.54 7.24 -2.50
C ARG A 173 9.37 6.46 -1.93
N TYR A 174 8.62 5.77 -2.78
CA TYR A 174 7.55 4.89 -2.31
C TYR A 174 8.13 3.56 -1.83
N TYR A 175 7.81 3.20 -0.59
CA TYR A 175 8.12 1.90 0.00
C TYR A 175 6.82 1.13 0.18
N MET A 176 6.80 -0.12 -0.28
CA MET A 176 5.62 -0.95 -0.19
C MET A 176 5.71 -1.83 1.05
N PRO A 177 4.67 -1.86 1.88
CA PRO A 177 4.61 -2.80 2.98
C PRO A 177 4.50 -4.22 2.41
N PRO A 178 5.16 -5.21 3.02
CA PRO A 178 5.07 -6.60 2.57
C PRO A 178 3.68 -7.18 2.84
N MET A 179 3.40 -8.36 2.28
CA MET A 179 2.20 -9.12 2.65
C MET A 179 2.19 -9.38 4.17
N TYR A 180 1.01 -9.25 4.79
CA TYR A 180 0.88 -9.45 6.23
C TYR A 180 1.42 -10.83 6.67
N GLN A 181 2.33 -10.81 7.63
CA GLN A 181 2.87 -11.98 8.31
C GLN A 181 2.91 -11.71 9.82
N PRO A 182 2.62 -12.72 10.67
CA PRO A 182 2.78 -12.56 12.11
C PRO A 182 4.24 -12.25 12.47
N GLY A 183 4.47 -11.14 13.17
CA GLY A 183 5.81 -10.72 13.62
C GLY A 183 6.25 -9.36 13.07
N ILE A 184 7.57 -9.14 13.01
CA ILE A 184 8.16 -7.96 12.38
C ILE A 184 8.39 -8.28 10.91
N MET A 185 7.78 -7.49 10.04
CA MET A 185 7.89 -7.62 8.59
C MET A 185 8.90 -6.60 8.04
N ASN A 186 9.58 -6.95 6.95
CA ASN A 186 10.57 -6.07 6.33
C ASN A 186 9.97 -5.47 5.06
N GLY A 187 10.02 -4.14 4.95
CA GLY A 187 9.64 -3.41 3.75
C GLY A 187 10.57 -3.74 2.59
N TYR A 188 10.00 -3.70 1.38
CA TYR A 188 10.74 -3.80 0.13
C TYR A 188 10.42 -2.56 -0.71
N GLY A 189 11.45 -1.94 -1.27
CA GLY A 189 11.28 -0.71 -2.05
C GLY A 189 12.59 0.07 -2.21
N GLY A 190 12.64 0.87 -3.27
CA GLY A 190 13.83 1.65 -3.69
C GLY A 190 13.80 1.94 -5.18
#